data_AF-A0A6A5A7J3-F1
#
_entry.id   AF-A0A6A5A7J3-F1
#
_cell.length_a   1.000
_cell.length_b   1.000
_cell.length_c   1.000
_cell.angle_alpha   90.00
_cell.angle_beta   90.00
_cell.angle_gamma   90.00
#
_symmetry.space_group_name_H-M   'P 1'
#
loop_
_entity.id
_entity.type
_entity.pdbx_description
1 polymer ?
#
loop_
_entity_poly.entity_id
_entity_poly.type
_entity_poly.pdbx_seq_one_letter_code
_entity_poly.pdbx_strand_id
1 'polypeptide(L)'
;MQLYEDFCDPLYIAGQFRHLFRMNRGLFIRIMDTVAAADTYFVQKPDAFGKLGLSPLQKCTASMCMLAYGVCADSTDEYCRLDESTAIESMKRFARAVVSEFGPVYLREPNEEDV
;
A
#
# COMPACT_ATOMS: atom_id res chain seq x y z
N MET A 1 20.64 -14.44 12.30
CA MET A 1 19.67 -13.41 12.70
C MET A 1 20.13 -12.06 12.13
N GLN A 2 20.23 -11.97 10.81
CA GLN A 2 20.76 -10.81 10.05
C GLN A 2 19.90 -10.57 8.80
N LEU A 3 18.65 -11.05 8.81
CA LEU A 3 17.69 -10.98 7.71
C LEU A 3 16.50 -10.08 8.05
N TYR A 4 16.48 -9.52 9.27
CA TYR A 4 15.33 -8.83 9.85
C TYR A 4 15.41 -7.30 9.78
N GLU A 5 16.56 -6.73 9.42
CA GLU A 5 16.73 -5.27 9.35
C GLU A 5 16.55 -4.70 7.94
N ASP A 6 16.61 -5.51 6.88
CA ASP A 6 16.71 -5.03 5.50
C ASP A 6 15.38 -4.98 4.71
N PHE A 7 14.26 -5.51 5.23
CA PHE A 7 13.02 -5.63 4.43
C PHE A 7 12.24 -4.32 4.26
N CYS A 8 12.56 -3.29 5.05
CA CYS A 8 12.06 -1.93 4.85
C CYS A 8 13.01 -1.06 4.02
N ASP A 9 14.07 -1.66 3.46
CA ASP A 9 14.91 -1.00 2.46
C ASP A 9 14.18 -1.03 1.09
N PRO A 10 13.99 0.11 0.42
CA PRO A 10 13.50 0.18 -0.95
C PRO A 10 14.23 -0.76 -1.94
N LEU A 11 15.46 -1.18 -1.62
CA LEU A 11 16.27 -2.12 -2.40
C LEU A 11 15.78 -3.57 -2.30
N TYR A 12 15.21 -4.00 -1.17
CA TYR A 12 14.79 -5.39 -0.96
C TYR A 12 13.52 -5.73 -1.75
N ILE A 13 12.60 -4.77 -1.84
CA ILE A 13 11.32 -4.93 -2.53
C ILE A 13 11.50 -5.07 -4.06
N ALA A 14 12.58 -4.54 -4.66
CA ALA A 14 12.70 -4.46 -6.12
C ALA A 14 12.61 -5.82 -6.85
N GLY A 15 13.22 -6.88 -6.30
CA GLY A 15 13.19 -8.23 -6.88
C GLY A 15 11.87 -8.97 -6.64
N GLN A 16 11.25 -8.74 -5.47
CA GLN A 16 10.02 -9.45 -5.06
C GLN A 16 8.75 -8.70 -5.46
N PHE A 17 8.82 -7.40 -5.78
CA PHE A 17 7.66 -6.55 -6.11
C PHE A 17 6.81 -7.15 -7.24
N ARG A 18 7.48 -7.64 -8.29
CA ARG A 18 6.80 -8.28 -9.42
C ARG A 18 6.19 -9.63 -9.04
N HIS A 19 6.79 -10.36 -8.10
CA HIS A 19 6.26 -11.64 -7.63
C HIS A 19 5.09 -11.45 -6.65
N LEU A 20 5.15 -10.42 -5.80
CA LEU A 20 4.17 -10.11 -4.77
C LEU A 20 2.93 -9.42 -5.34
N PHE A 21 3.12 -8.36 -6.12
CA PHE A 21 1.99 -7.56 -6.61
C PHE A 21 1.59 -7.93 -8.03
N ARG A 22 2.47 -8.61 -8.79
CA ARG A 22 2.30 -8.84 -10.23
C ARG A 22 2.06 -7.55 -11.03
N MET A 23 2.48 -6.41 -10.48
CA MET A 23 2.31 -5.08 -11.06
C MET A 23 3.67 -4.45 -11.39
N ASN A 24 3.65 -3.48 -12.30
CA ASN A 24 4.82 -2.65 -12.57
C ASN A 24 5.04 -1.68 -11.39
N ARG A 25 6.31 -1.50 -10.98
CA ARG A 25 6.69 -0.58 -9.90
C ARG A 25 6.21 0.86 -10.13
N GLY A 26 6.25 1.35 -11.37
CA GLY A 26 5.78 2.70 -11.70
C GLY A 26 4.28 2.89 -11.48
N LEU A 27 3.49 1.86 -11.79
CA LEU A 27 2.04 1.87 -11.52
C LEU A 27 1.78 1.91 -10.01
N PHE A 28 2.52 1.14 -9.23
CA PHE A 28 2.39 1.14 -7.78
C PHE A 28 2.73 2.49 -7.15
N ILE A 29 3.82 3.12 -7.58
CA ILE A 29 4.19 4.45 -7.10
C ILE A 29 3.08 5.45 -7.43
N ARG A 30 2.55 5.43 -8.66
CA ARG A 30 1.42 6.28 -9.05
C ARG A 30 0.20 6.07 -8.15
N ILE A 31 -0.16 4.81 -7.85
CA ILE A 31 -1.28 4.52 -6.96
C ILE A 31 -0.99 5.05 -5.55
N MET A 32 0.20 4.80 -5.01
CA MET A 32 0.61 5.26 -3.69
C MET A 32 0.57 6.79 -3.58
N ASP A 33 1.11 7.51 -4.56
CA ASP A 33 1.12 8.99 -4.57
C ASP A 33 -0.29 9.55 -4.67
N THR A 34 -1.15 8.94 -5.50
CA THR A 34 -2.55 9.35 -5.64
C THR A 34 -3.32 9.13 -4.33
N VAL A 35 -3.14 7.97 -3.69
CA VAL A 35 -3.78 7.65 -2.39
C VAL A 35 -3.26 8.56 -1.28
N ALA A 36 -1.95 8.84 -1.26
CA ALA A 36 -1.35 9.75 -0.27
C ALA A 36 -1.82 11.20 -0.42
N ALA A 37 -2.11 11.62 -1.64
CA ALA A 37 -2.73 12.92 -1.91
C ALA A 37 -4.21 12.95 -1.51
N ALA A 38 -4.95 11.84 -1.68
CA ALA A 38 -6.37 11.75 -1.39
C ALA A 38 -6.69 11.61 0.12
N ASP A 39 -5.89 10.86 0.89
CA ASP A 39 -6.10 10.69 2.33
C ASP A 39 -4.81 11.00 3.14
N THR A 40 -4.89 12.06 3.95
CA THR A 40 -3.81 12.51 4.84
C THR A 40 -3.37 11.48 5.88
N TYR A 41 -4.13 10.39 6.06
CA TYR A 41 -3.73 9.23 6.85
C TYR A 41 -2.47 8.55 6.30
N PHE A 42 -2.28 8.54 4.98
CA PHE A 42 -1.11 7.90 4.36
C PHE A 42 0.13 8.78 4.43
N VAL A 43 -0.03 10.09 4.59
CA VAL A 43 1.09 11.02 4.79
C VAL A 43 1.84 10.67 6.08
N GLN A 44 3.16 10.49 5.98
CA GLN A 44 4.01 10.25 7.15
C GLN A 44 4.04 11.51 8.02
N LYS A 45 3.72 11.38 9.31
CA LYS A 45 3.73 12.48 10.28
C LYS A 45 4.57 12.08 11.49
N PRO A 46 5.27 13.04 12.13
CA PRO A 46 5.91 12.79 13.41
C PRO A 46 4.85 12.56 14.49
N ASP A 47 5.12 11.62 15.39
CA ASP A 47 4.32 11.37 16.58
C ASP A 47 4.57 12.44 17.66
N ALA A 48 3.87 12.33 18.80
CA ALA A 48 4.01 13.26 19.92
C ALA A 48 5.42 13.31 20.53
N PHE A 49 6.26 12.29 20.25
CA PHE A 49 7.65 12.20 20.68
C PHE A 49 8.64 12.61 19.57
N GLY A 50 8.14 13.07 18.42
CA GLY A 50 8.94 13.49 17.27
C GLY A 50 9.46 12.35 16.39
N LYS A 51 9.06 11.10 16.66
CA LYS A 51 9.43 9.95 15.84
C LYS A 51 8.50 9.86 14.63
N LEU A 52 9.08 9.67 13.45
CA LEU A 52 8.29 9.50 12.23
C LEU A 52 7.47 8.22 12.32
N GLY A 53 6.15 8.35 12.13
CA GLY A 53 5.25 7.22 12.01
C GLY A 53 5.47 6.40 10.74
N LEU A 54 4.56 5.48 10.48
CA LEU A 54 4.60 4.61 9.30
C LEU A 54 4.54 5.40 7.99
N SER A 55 5.40 5.01 7.03
CA SER A 55 5.47 5.65 5.72
C SER A 55 4.29 5.26 4.83
N PRO A 56 3.94 6.09 3.83
CA PRO A 56 2.94 5.75 2.82
C PRO A 56 3.27 4.42 2.12
N LEU A 57 4.55 4.18 1.82
CA LEU A 57 5.01 2.94 1.20
C LEU A 57 4.65 1.72 2.05
N GLN A 58 4.94 1.75 3.37
CA GLN A 58 4.60 0.65 4.28
C GLN A 58 3.09 0.39 4.33
N LYS A 59 2.28 1.45 4.50
CA LYS A 59 0.81 1.34 4.60
C LYS A 59 0.19 0.81 3.30
N CYS A 60 0.61 1.33 2.14
CA CYS A 60 0.08 0.92 0.84
C CYS A 60 0.51 -0.50 0.48
N THR A 61 1.76 -0.88 0.79
CA THR A 61 2.27 -2.24 0.56
C THR A 61 1.46 -3.25 1.37
N ALA A 62 1.26 -3.00 2.67
CA ALA A 62 0.46 -3.88 3.51
C ALA A 62 -0.98 -4.02 3.01
N SER A 63 -1.59 -2.89 2.65
CA SER A 63 -2.95 -2.84 2.12
C SER A 63 -3.10 -3.67 0.85
N MET A 64 -2.16 -3.53 -0.10
CA MET A 64 -2.16 -4.32 -1.32
C MET A 64 -1.90 -5.80 -1.06
N CYS A 65 -0.99 -6.16 -0.15
CA CYS A 65 -0.75 -7.56 0.22
C CYS A 65 -2.02 -8.20 0.81
N MET A 66 -2.70 -7.50 1.71
CA MET A 66 -3.96 -7.97 2.29
C MET A 66 -5.05 -8.17 1.22
N LEU A 67 -5.17 -7.26 0.25
CA LEU A 67 -6.14 -7.36 -0.84
C LEU A 67 -5.81 -8.46 -1.85
N ALA A 68 -4.53 -8.61 -2.22
CA ALA A 68 -4.10 -9.56 -3.25
C ALA A 68 -4.18 -11.02 -2.79
N TYR A 69 -3.87 -11.26 -1.52
CA TYR A 69 -3.74 -12.62 -0.99
C TYR A 69 -4.84 -13.02 -0.01
N GLY A 70 -5.73 -12.09 0.37
CA GLY A 70 -6.76 -12.36 1.40
C GLY A 70 -6.15 -12.69 2.77
N VAL A 71 -4.93 -12.21 3.00
CA VAL A 71 -4.08 -12.57 4.14
C VAL A 71 -4.63 -11.97 5.43
N CYS A 72 -4.72 -12.81 6.46
CA CYS A 72 -5.16 -12.46 7.80
C CYS A 72 -4.20 -11.39 8.38
N ALA A 73 -4.73 -10.33 8.98
CA ALA A 73 -3.95 -9.17 9.42
C ALA A 73 -2.85 -9.55 10.46
N ASP A 74 -3.06 -10.65 11.18
CA ASP A 74 -2.17 -11.37 12.08
C ASP A 74 -0.92 -11.96 11.40
N SER A 75 -0.96 -12.21 10.08
CA SER A 75 0.23 -12.59 9.28
C SER A 75 0.89 -11.41 8.57
N THR A 76 0.37 -10.19 8.73
CA THR A 76 1.05 -8.97 8.23
C THR A 76 2.26 -8.55 9.06
N ASP A 77 2.49 -9.19 10.22
CA ASP A 77 3.72 -9.03 10.99
C ASP A 77 4.96 -9.48 10.20
N GLU A 78 4.82 -10.48 9.32
CA GLU A 78 5.90 -10.99 8.45
C GLU A 78 6.31 -9.97 7.36
N TYR A 79 5.41 -9.08 6.94
CA TYR A 79 5.62 -8.21 5.78
C TYR A 79 5.73 -6.72 6.10
N CYS A 80 5.03 -6.24 7.13
CA CYS A 80 4.87 -4.80 7.35
C CYS A 80 5.01 -4.37 8.82
N ARG A 81 5.13 -5.31 9.78
CA ARG A 81 5.19 -5.04 11.23
C ARG A 81 4.12 -4.02 11.67
N LEU A 82 2.93 -4.15 11.10
CA LEU A 82 1.79 -3.32 11.43
C LEU A 82 0.99 -4.01 12.52
N ASP A 83 0.54 -3.22 13.50
CA ASP A 83 -0.53 -3.69 14.37
C ASP A 83 -1.76 -4.07 13.53
N GLU A 84 -2.41 -5.17 13.89
CA GLU A 84 -3.54 -5.74 13.15
C GLU A 84 -4.61 -4.68 12.84
N SER A 85 -4.94 -3.85 13.83
CA SER A 85 -5.93 -2.79 13.70
C SER A 85 -5.49 -1.72 12.70
N THR A 86 -4.19 -1.38 12.69
CA THR A 86 -3.60 -0.41 11.76
C THR A 86 -3.54 -0.97 10.34
N ALA A 87 -3.26 -2.26 10.18
CA ALA A 87 -3.26 -2.93 8.89
C ALA A 87 -4.67 -2.94 8.27
N ILE A 88 -5.68 -3.34 9.04
CA ILE A 88 -7.09 -3.38 8.61
C ILE A 88 -7.59 -1.97 8.26
N GLU A 89 -7.31 -0.97 9.09
CA GLU A 89 -7.74 0.40 8.83
C GLU A 89 -7.05 0.98 7.58
N SER A 90 -5.75 0.74 7.44
CA SER A 90 -4.99 1.15 6.24
C SER A 90 -5.58 0.51 4.99
N MET A 91 -5.89 -0.78 5.02
CA MET A 91 -6.49 -1.50 3.89
C MET A 91 -7.86 -0.94 3.51
N LYS A 92 -8.73 -0.67 4.49
CA LYS A 92 -10.06 -0.09 4.23
C LYS A 92 -9.97 1.29 3.59
N ARG A 93 -9.10 2.16 4.12
CA ARG A 93 -8.87 3.51 3.58
C ARG A 93 -8.24 3.46 2.20
N PHE A 94 -7.28 2.57 2.00
CA PHE A 94 -6.62 2.35 0.73
C PHE A 94 -7.63 1.94 -0.35
N ALA A 95 -8.46 0.93 -0.08
CA ALA A 95 -9.47 0.48 -1.03
C ALA A 95 -10.47 1.60 -1.38
N ARG A 96 -10.92 2.38 -0.38
CA ARG A 96 -11.82 3.52 -0.61
C ARG A 96 -11.16 4.60 -1.48
N ALA A 97 -9.91 4.95 -1.19
CA ALA A 97 -9.18 5.95 -1.97
C ALA A 97 -8.97 5.47 -3.41
N VAL A 98 -8.57 4.20 -3.61
CA VAL A 98 -8.39 3.64 -4.95
C VAL A 98 -9.69 3.66 -5.75
N VAL A 99 -10.82 3.23 -5.16
CA VAL A 99 -12.12 3.25 -5.84
C VAL A 99 -12.56 4.67 -6.17
N SER A 100 -12.34 5.63 -5.26
CA SER A 100 -12.67 7.04 -5.50
C SER A 100 -11.87 7.64 -6.65
N GLU A 101 -10.56 7.42 -6.66
CA GLU A 101 -9.65 8.10 -7.60
C GLU A 101 -9.56 7.42 -8.97
N PHE A 102 -9.65 6.08 -8.99
CA PHE A 102 -9.51 5.29 -10.23
C PHE A 102 -10.84 4.75 -10.75
N GLY A 103 -11.87 4.61 -9.90
CA GLY A 103 -13.17 4.07 -10.29
C GLY A 103 -13.83 4.81 -11.46
N PRO A 104 -13.87 6.15 -11.49
CA PRO A 104 -14.48 6.88 -12.61
C PRO A 104 -13.85 6.60 -13.97
N VAL A 105 -12.55 6.25 -13.99
CA VAL A 105 -11.81 5.99 -15.23
C VAL A 105 -11.86 4.50 -15.61
N TYR A 106 -11.72 3.61 -14.63
CA TYR A 106 -11.47 2.18 -14.88
C TYR A 106 -12.64 1.25 -14.55
N LEU A 107 -13.64 1.73 -13.80
CA LEU A 107 -14.87 0.99 -13.47
C LEU A 107 -16.10 1.53 -14.21
N ARG A 108 -15.91 2.44 -15.17
CA ARG A 108 -16.98 2.93 -16.05
C ARG A 108 -17.29 1.90 -17.14
N GLU A 109 -18.46 2.02 -17.75
CA GLU A 109 -18.78 1.28 -18.96
C GLU A 109 -17.80 1.65 -20.10
N PRO A 110 -17.38 0.68 -20.94
CA PRO A 110 -16.52 0.96 -22.09
C PRO A 110 -17.16 1.99 -23.02
N ASN A 111 -16.36 2.91 -23.54
CA ASN A 111 -16.77 3.90 -24.52
C ASN A 111 -15.98 3.73 -25.82
N GLU A 112 -16.25 4.57 -26.82
CA GLU A 112 -15.59 4.49 -28.14
C GLU A 112 -14.06 4.73 -28.07
N GLU A 113 -13.52 5.32 -27.00
CA GLU A 113 -12.08 5.51 -26.82
C GLU A 113 -11.37 4.25 -26.30
N ASP A 114 -12.12 3.23 -25.85
CA ASP A 114 -11.60 1.97 -25.33
C ASP A 114 -11.55 0.84 -26.38
N VAL A 115 -12.01 1.09 -27.61
CA VAL A 115 -12.07 0.15 -28.75
C VAL A 115 -10.95 0.43 -29.75
#